data_AF-A0A820K9Z3-F1
#
_entry.id   AF-A0A820K9Z3-F1
#
_cell.length_a   1.000
_cell.length_b   1.000
_cell.length_c   1.000
_cell.angle_alpha   90.00
_cell.angle_beta   90.00
_cell.angle_gamma   90.00
#
_symmetry.space_group_name_H-M   'P 1'
#
loop_
_entity.id
_entity.type
_entity.pdbx_description
1 polymer ?
#
loop_
_entity_poly.entity_id
_entity_poly.type
_entity_poly.pdbx_seq_one_letter_code
_entity_poly.pdbx_strand_id
1 'polypeptide(L)' 'MNEKRYNNIIKAYCLDIDLQNFGEVSDLLISGEKGVNLSGGQKARISLARALYTDADLYLLDDPLAAVDPK' A
#
# COMPACT_ATOMS: atom_id res chain seq x y z
N MET A 1 13.76 5.69 9.43
CA MET A 1 12.50 4.98 9.12
C MET A 1 11.89 4.53 10.45
N ASN A 2 10.62 4.83 10.74
CA ASN A 2 9.97 4.27 11.94
C ASN A 2 9.47 2.85 11.64
N GLU A 3 10.27 1.84 11.99
CA GLU A 3 9.96 0.43 11.71
C GLU A 3 8.68 -0.05 12.38
N LYS A 4 8.38 0.43 13.59
CA LYS A 4 7.14 0.06 14.29
C LYS A 4 5.92 0.56 13.52
N ARG A 5 5.93 1.82 13.08
CA ARG A 5 4.84 2.40 12.28
C ARG A 5 4.72 1.70 10.93
N TYR A 6 5.83 1.45 10.26
CA TYR A 6 5.86 0.70 9.00
C TYR A 6 5.19 -0.68 9.17
N ASN A 7 5.64 -1.48 10.14
CA ASN A 7 5.10 -2.81 10.40
C ASN A 7 3.61 -2.78 10.78
N ASN A 8 3.18 -1.77 11.54
CA ASN A 8 1.77 -1.59 11.88
C ASN A 8 0.92 -1.30 10.63
N ILE A 9 1.41 -0.47 9.71
CA ILE A 9 0.71 -0.14 8.47
C ILE A 9 0.67 -1.35 7.52
N ILE A 10 1.78 -2.07 7.36
CA ILE A 10 1.81 -3.28 6.52
C ILE A 10 0.79 -4.31 7.01
N LYS A 11 0.71 -4.53 8.32
CA LYS A 11 -0.30 -5.44 8.92
C LYS A 11 -1.72 -4.92 8.78
N ALA A 12 -1.96 -3.63 9.02
CA ALA A 12 -3.30 -3.05 8.95
C ALA A 12 -3.92 -3.12 7.55
N TYR A 13 -3.09 -3.10 6.51
CA TYR A 13 -3.53 -3.13 5.11
C TYR A 13 -3.34 -4.48 4.42
N CYS A 14 -3.03 -5.55 5.16
CA CYS A 14 -2.74 -6.88 4.60
C CYS A 14 -1.73 -6.83 3.44
N LEU A 15 -0.79 -5.89 3.50
CA LEU A 15 0.25 -5.72 2.49
C LEU A 15 1.36 -6.76 2.66
N ASP A 16 1.36 -7.52 3.73
CA ASP A 16 2.27 -8.65 3.95
C ASP A 16 2.19 -9.67 2.81
N ILE A 17 0.97 -9.99 2.37
CA ILE A 17 0.73 -10.92 1.25
C ILE A 17 1.21 -10.29 -0.06
N ASP A 18 0.91 -9.00 -0.28
CA ASP A 18 1.31 -8.29 -1.49
C ASP A 18 2.84 -8.18 -1.60
N LEU A 19 3.51 -7.81 -0.50
CA LEU A 19 4.97 -7.68 -0.42
C LEU A 19 5.68 -9.03 -0.61
N GLN A 20 5.12 -10.13 -0.07
CA GLN A 20 5.65 -11.47 -0.32
C GLN A 20 5.61 -11.83 -1.81
N ASN A 21 4.56 -11.41 -2.53
CA ASN A 21 4.43 -11.65 -3.97
C ASN A 21 5.40 -10.80 -4.82
N PHE A 22 6.00 -9.73 -4.27
CA PHE A 22 6.97 -8.89 -4.99
C PHE A 22 8.43 -9.38 -4.90
N GLY A 23 8.71 -10.42 -4.11
CA GLY A 23 10.05 -11.00 -3.96
C GLY A 23 11.06 -10.10 -3.24
N GLU A 24 12.36 -10.43 -3.30
CA GLU A 24 13.45 -9.72 -2.58
C GLU A 24 13.67 -8.26 -3.03
N VAL A 25 13.04 -7.82 -4.13
CA VAL A 25 13.18 -6.46 -4.71
C VAL A 25 11.93 -5.61 -4.42
N SER A 26 11.24 -5.87 -3.32
CA SER A 26 9.90 -5.33 -3.02
C SER A 26 9.84 -3.80 -2.85
N ASP A 27 10.87 -3.18 -2.27
CA ASP A 27 10.86 -1.72 -2.02
C ASP A 27 11.35 -0.89 -3.23
N LEU A 28 12.24 -1.45 -4.05
CA LEU A 28 12.88 -0.73 -5.16
C LEU A 28 12.10 -0.83 -6.48
N LEU A 29 11.44 -1.96 -6.74
CA LEU A 29 10.78 -2.20 -8.04
C LEU A 29 9.50 -1.37 -8.24
N ILE A 30 8.84 -0.92 -7.17
CA ILE A 30 7.64 -0.06 -7.24
C ILE A 30 7.97 1.30 -7.90
N SER A 31 9.24 1.72 -7.92
CA SER A 31 9.70 2.96 -8.55
C SER A 31 10.01 2.84 -10.05
N GLY A 32 10.02 1.63 -10.63
CA GLY A 32 10.28 1.41 -12.06
C GLY A 32 9.00 1.45 -12.88
N GLU A 33 8.93 2.38 -13.84
CA GLU A 33 7.90 2.53 -14.88
C GLU A 33 6.48 2.08 -14.49
N LYS A 34 5.68 2.98 -13.92
CA LYS A 34 4.20 2.88 -13.84
C LYS A 34 3.57 1.66 -13.12
N GLY A 35 4.29 0.92 -12.25
CA GLY A 35 3.64 -0.11 -11.40
C GLY A 35 2.78 -1.11 -12.21
N VAL A 36 3.27 -1.48 -13.39
CA VAL A 36 2.49 -2.15 -14.46
C VAL A 36 1.99 -3.54 -14.05
N ASN A 37 2.59 -4.15 -13.01
CA ASN A 37 2.22 -5.49 -12.51
C ASN A 37 1.32 -5.49 -11.26
N LEU A 38 0.77 -4.35 -10.84
CA LEU A 38 -0.15 -4.28 -9.68
C LEU A 38 -1.62 -4.31 -10.10
N SER A 39 -2.43 -5.13 -9.43
CA SER A 39 -3.89 -5.09 -9.57
C SER A 39 -4.47 -3.77 -9.06
N GLY A 40 -5.71 -3.44 -9.46
CA GLY A 40 -6.39 -2.23 -8.97
C GLY A 40 -6.49 -2.19 -7.45
N GLY A 41 -6.83 -3.33 -6.82
CA GLY A 41 -6.88 -3.46 -5.36
C GLY A 41 -5.52 -3.29 -4.68
N GLN A 42 -4.44 -3.80 -5.29
CA GLN A 42 -3.08 -3.61 -4.78
C GLN A 42 -2.65 -2.14 -4.83
N LYS A 43 -2.93 -1.46 -5.94
CA LYS A 43 -2.66 -0.02 -6.08
C LYS A 43 -3.41 0.80 -5.04
N ALA A 44 -4.69 0.48 -4.79
CA ALA A 44 -5.50 1.14 -3.78
C ALA A 44 -4.93 0.94 -2.36
N ARG A 45 -4.59 -0.30 -1.98
CA ARG A 45 -4.00 -0.61 -0.67
C ARG A 45 -2.64 0.08 -0.45
N ILE A 46 -1.76 0.05 -1.45
CA ILE A 46 -0.46 0.72 -1.38
C ILE A 46 -0.63 2.24 -1.25
N SER A 47 -1.55 2.85 -2.02
CA SER A 47 -1.83 4.28 -1.93
C SER A 47 -2.31 4.68 -0.54
N LEU A 48 -3.23 3.90 0.04
CA LEU A 48 -3.78 4.15 1.37
C LEU A 48 -2.74 3.95 2.48
N ALA A 49 -1.89 2.92 2.37
CA ALA A 49 -0.77 2.71 3.27
C ALA A 49 0.26 3.85 3.20
N ARG A 50 0.54 4.37 1.99
CA ARG A 50 1.43 5.53 1.79
C ARG A 50 0.85 6.78 2.45
N ALA A 51 -0.45 7.02 2.31
CA ALA A 51 -1.11 8.14 2.96
C ALA A 51 -0.89 8.07 4.47
N LEU A 52 -1.22 6.95 5.12
CA LEU A 52 -1.11 6.82 6.58
C LEU A 52 0.31 6.77 7.13
N TYR A 53 1.29 6.43 6.28
CA TYR A 53 2.69 6.53 6.66
C TYR A 53 3.10 7.99 6.89
N THR A 54 2.60 8.90 6.05
CA THR A 54 2.74 10.34 6.23
C THR A 54 1.90 10.74 7.43
N ASP A 55 2.55 10.99 8.57
CA ASP A 55 1.88 11.39 9.81
C ASP A 55 1.21 12.77 9.66
N ALA A 56 -0.03 12.76 9.19
CA ALA A 56 -0.81 13.96 8.93
C ALA A 56 -1.99 14.08 9.89
N ASP A 57 -2.34 15.32 10.24
CA ASP A 57 -3.51 15.63 11.07
C ASP A 57 -4.84 15.46 10.31
N LEU A 58 -4.81 15.56 8.98
CA LEU A 58 -5.98 15.44 8.11
C LEU A 58 -5.62 14.65 6.85
N TYR A 59 -6.46 13.65 6.53
CA TYR A 59 -6.38 12.88 5.29
C TYR A 59 -7.61 13.14 4.43
N LEU A 60 -7.39 13.39 3.14
CA LEU A 60 -8.44 13.44 2.13
C LEU A 60 -8.34 12.18 1.26
N LEU A 61 -9.39 11.37 1.26
CA LEU A 61 -9.45 10.11 0.52
C LEU A 61 -10.56 10.20 -0.52
N ASP A 62 -10.21 10.06 -1.78
CA ASP A 62 -11.16 10.04 -2.90
C ASP A 62 -11.43 8.59 -3.29
N ASP A 63 -12.60 8.08 -2.88
CA ASP A 63 -13.05 6.69 -3.04
C ASP A 63 -11.99 5.60 -2.71
N PRO A 64 -11.51 5.53 -1.44
CA PRO A 64 -10.43 4.61 -1.06
C PRO A 64 -10.81 3.12 -1.14
N LEU A 65 -12.08 2.79 -1.33
CA LEU A 65 -12.61 1.44 -1.37
C LEU A 65 -13.12 1.04 -2.77
N ALA A 66 -12.90 1.87 -3.80
CA ALA A 66 -13.36 1.64 -5.18
C ALA A 66 -12.98 0.26 -5.76
N ALA A 67 -11.84 -0.29 -5.31
CA ALA A 67 -11.30 -1.57 -5.78
C ALA A 67 -11.55 -2.74 -4.81
N VAL A 68 -12.45 -2.56 -3.84
CA VAL A 68 -12.85 -3.60 -2.88
C VAL A 68 -14.18 -4.18 -3.32
N ASP A 69 -14.23 -5.50 -3.55
CA ASP A 69 -15.48 -6.18 -3.83
C ASP A 69 -16.41 -6.14 -2.61
N PRO A 70 -17.66 -5.68 -2.73
CA PRO A 70 -18.66 -5.82 -1.68
C PRO A 70 -19.03 -7.30 -1.57
N LYS A 71 -18.71 -7.91 -0.43
CA LYS A 71 -19.19 -9.25 -0.08
C LYS A 71 -20.66 -9.23 0.33
#